data_AF-A0A1M4N862-F1
#
_entry.id   AF-A0A1M4N862-F1
#
_cell.length_a   1.000
_cell.length_b   1.000
_cell.length_c   1.000
_cell.angle_alpha   90.00
_cell.angle_beta   90.00
_cell.angle_gamma   90.00
#
_symmetry.space_group_name_H-M   'P 1'
#
loop_
_entity.id
_entity.type
_entity.pdbx_description
1 polymer ?
#
loop_
_entity_poly.entity_id
_entity_poly.type
_entity_poly.pdbx_seq_one_letter_code
_entity_poly.pdbx_strand_id
1 'polypeptide(L)'
;MIIIIKKEKLKKTFTKGALLLVALIAIFTMTVDSKGVFVSKKRKLPIYSVDTKEKKIAITFDASWPKDNTDEIIEILDKYNVKATFFLVGTWVDHNPEKLKILHEKGHEIGNHTNTHPDMNSISRSELLKEIEALDSKIKKITGQGTTLFRCPSGVYNDLIIETVESTNRYCIQWDVDSIDWKAQGEEIEFNRVVKKTKPGSIILFHNDGRYTTKTLPRIIEYFKKEGYSMVTVSELIYKSDFMIDHNGKQIYNK
;
A
#
# COMPACT_ATOMS: atom_id res chain seq x y z
N MET A 1 79.43 14.71 30.62
CA MET A 1 78.60 13.76 31.38
C MET A 1 77.66 13.07 30.41
N ILE A 2 77.97 11.84 29.99
CA ILE A 2 77.20 11.09 28.97
C ILE A 2 76.05 10.38 29.68
N ILE A 3 74.80 10.73 29.35
CA ILE A 3 73.61 10.08 29.90
C ILE A 3 73.47 8.69 29.25
N ILE A 4 74.00 7.66 29.91
CA ILE A 4 73.82 6.26 29.49
C ILE A 4 72.42 5.83 29.91
N ILE A 5 71.43 6.04 29.04
CA ILE A 5 70.09 5.48 29.25
C ILE A 5 70.19 3.97 29.00
N LYS A 6 70.02 3.16 30.06
CA LYS A 6 70.02 1.69 29.96
C LYS A 6 69.01 1.24 28.88
N LYS A 7 69.51 0.55 27.86
CA LYS A 7 68.76 0.04 26.68
C LYS A 7 67.46 -0.69 27.06
N GLU A 8 67.42 -1.34 28.22
CA GLU A 8 66.23 -1.99 28.78
C GLU A 8 65.13 -1.03 29.25
N LYS A 9 65.49 0.10 29.87
CA LYS A 9 64.51 1.13 30.26
C LYS A 9 63.89 1.74 29.01
N LEU A 10 64.69 2.01 27.98
CA LEU A 10 64.23 2.54 26.70
C LEU A 10 63.28 1.57 25.98
N LYS A 11 63.60 0.26 25.95
CA LYS A 11 62.71 -0.78 25.40
C LYS A 11 61.39 -0.88 26.16
N LYS A 12 61.40 -0.85 27.50
CA LYS A 12 60.18 -0.91 28.33
C LYS A 12 59.29 0.33 28.19
N THR A 13 59.87 1.52 28.03
CA THR A 13 59.08 2.74 27.75
C THR A 13 58.51 2.72 26.34
N PHE A 14 59.26 2.21 25.36
CA PHE A 14 58.79 2.09 23.99
C PHE A 14 57.66 1.06 23.85
N THR A 15 57.77 -0.10 24.51
CA THR A 15 56.69 -1.11 24.50
C THR A 15 55.43 -0.64 25.22
N LYS A 16 55.55 0.08 26.35
CA LYS A 16 54.40 0.69 27.04
C LYS A 16 53.72 1.78 26.18
N GLY A 17 54.51 2.61 25.50
CA GLY A 17 53.98 3.63 24.57
C GLY A 17 53.28 3.01 23.36
N ALA A 18 53.84 1.95 22.79
CA ALA A 18 53.23 1.20 21.69
C ALA A 18 51.91 0.53 22.11
N LEU A 19 51.85 -0.07 23.30
CA LEU A 19 50.62 -0.64 23.86
C LEU A 19 49.53 0.42 24.09
N LEU A 20 49.91 1.61 24.57
CA LEU A 20 48.97 2.71 24.75
C LEU A 20 48.42 3.23 23.41
N LEU A 21 49.27 3.30 22.38
CA LEU A 21 48.88 3.72 21.04
C LEU A 21 47.92 2.69 20.40
N VAL A 22 48.21 1.40 20.55
CA VAL A 22 47.31 0.32 20.06
C VAL A 22 45.96 0.37 20.78
N ALA A 23 45.95 0.60 22.10
CA ALA A 23 44.71 0.76 22.86
C ALA A 23 43.90 1.99 22.41
N LEU A 24 44.57 3.12 22.15
CA LEU A 24 43.93 4.34 21.64
C LEU A 24 43.37 4.15 20.23
N ILE A 25 44.08 3.45 19.35
CA ILE A 25 43.59 3.10 18.00
C ILE A 25 42.38 2.16 18.11
N ALA A 26 42.43 1.16 18.98
CA ALA A 26 41.31 0.23 19.20
C ALA A 26 40.05 0.96 19.72
N ILE A 27 40.21 1.87 20.69
CA ILE A 27 39.12 2.72 21.20
C ILE A 27 38.61 3.63 20.08
N PHE A 28 39.50 4.26 19.31
CA PHE A 28 39.11 5.10 18.17
C PHE A 28 38.30 4.30 17.16
N THR A 29 38.77 3.10 16.75
CA THR A 29 38.02 2.22 15.83
C THR A 29 36.66 1.83 16.39
N MET A 30 36.54 1.49 17.69
CA MET A 30 35.25 1.17 18.31
C MET A 30 34.30 2.39 18.37
N THR A 31 34.84 3.61 18.53
CA THR A 31 34.04 4.85 18.53
C THR A 31 33.64 5.32 17.13
N VAL A 32 34.38 4.93 16.09
CA VAL A 32 34.04 5.26 14.69
C VAL A 32 33.04 4.24 14.14
N ASP A 33 33.13 2.97 14.55
CA ASP A 33 32.20 1.89 14.15
C ASP A 33 30.79 2.06 14.75
N SER A 34 30.69 2.70 15.92
CA SER A 34 29.41 3.00 16.58
C SER A 34 28.70 4.25 16.04
N LYS A 35 29.36 5.01 15.15
CA LYS A 35 28.76 6.18 14.45
C LYS A 35 28.38 5.87 13.00
N GLY A 36 28.66 4.65 12.53
CA GLY A 36 28.23 4.15 11.23
C GLY A 36 26.93 3.35 11.34
N VAL A 37 25.94 3.73 10.53
CA VAL A 37 24.75 2.95 10.18
C VAL A 37 23.54 3.02 11.14
N PHE A 38 23.12 4.22 11.51
CA PHE A 38 21.69 4.54 11.37
C PHE A 38 21.49 5.14 9.97
N VAL A 39 21.63 4.31 8.93
CA VAL A 39 20.97 4.63 7.67
C VAL A 39 19.50 4.53 8.01
N SER A 40 18.83 5.67 8.20
CA SER A 40 17.37 5.72 8.27
C SER A 40 16.87 5.13 6.95
N LYS A 41 16.55 3.83 6.97
CA LYS A 41 15.89 3.18 5.85
C LYS A 41 14.62 3.97 5.62
N LYS A 42 14.53 4.63 4.46
CA LYS A 42 13.35 5.42 4.10
C LYS A 42 12.16 4.47 4.18
N ARG A 43 11.20 4.80 5.05
CA ARG A 43 9.97 4.02 5.25
C ARG A 43 9.35 3.69 3.88
N LYS A 44 9.00 2.43 3.69
CA LYS A 44 8.28 1.95 2.52
C LYS A 44 6.81 2.38 2.62
N LEU A 45 6.28 2.93 1.55
CA LEU A 45 4.90 3.41 1.47
C LEU A 45 4.18 2.74 0.30
N PRO A 46 2.90 2.40 0.45
CA PRO A 46 2.05 2.00 -0.67
C PRO A 46 1.74 3.21 -1.57
N ILE A 47 1.10 2.94 -2.71
CA ILE A 47 0.61 3.96 -3.63
C ILE A 47 -0.72 4.51 -3.11
N TYR A 48 -0.75 5.77 -2.70
CA TYR A 48 -1.95 6.49 -2.27
C TYR A 48 -2.62 7.26 -3.41
N SER A 49 -1.82 7.77 -4.35
CA SER A 49 -2.27 8.55 -5.51
C SER A 49 -1.18 8.59 -6.58
N VAL A 50 -1.51 9.08 -7.77
CA VAL A 50 -0.58 9.18 -8.92
C VAL A 50 -0.34 10.65 -9.28
N ASP A 51 0.91 11.02 -9.56
CA ASP A 51 1.27 12.33 -10.10
C ASP A 51 1.02 12.38 -11.60
N THR A 52 -0.19 12.77 -11.97
CA THR A 52 -0.56 12.96 -13.38
C THR A 52 -1.36 14.24 -13.56
N LYS A 53 -1.27 14.81 -14.76
CA LYS A 53 -2.13 15.91 -15.21
C LYS A 53 -3.38 15.40 -15.93
N GLU A 54 -3.41 14.12 -16.30
CA GLU A 54 -4.58 13.50 -16.89
C GLU A 54 -5.70 13.45 -15.85
N LYS A 55 -6.90 13.88 -16.23
CA LYS A 55 -8.09 13.80 -15.38
C LYS A 55 -8.57 12.34 -15.27
N LYS A 56 -7.76 11.47 -14.68
CA LYS A 56 -8.07 10.08 -14.38
C LYS A 56 -8.14 9.90 -12.87
N ILE A 57 -9.11 9.13 -12.41
CA ILE A 57 -9.29 8.74 -11.01
C ILE A 57 -9.66 7.27 -10.93
N ALA A 58 -9.33 6.61 -9.84
CA ALA A 58 -9.76 5.23 -9.58
C ALA A 58 -10.79 5.20 -8.46
N ILE A 59 -11.96 4.62 -8.75
CA ILE A 59 -12.96 4.29 -7.74
C ILE A 59 -12.66 2.88 -7.25
N THR A 60 -12.53 2.70 -5.94
CA THR A 60 -12.19 1.42 -5.34
C THR A 60 -13.16 1.06 -4.22
N PHE A 61 -13.39 -0.24 -4.05
CA PHE A 61 -14.25 -0.77 -3.00
C PHE A 61 -13.51 -1.83 -2.19
N ASP A 62 -13.51 -1.70 -0.87
CA ASP A 62 -13.09 -2.77 0.03
C ASP A 62 -14.35 -3.62 0.38
N ALA A 63 -14.28 -4.92 0.14
CA ALA A 63 -15.39 -5.85 0.28
C ALA A 63 -15.04 -6.97 1.27
N SER A 64 -15.51 -6.79 2.52
CA SER A 64 -15.20 -7.68 3.64
C SER A 64 -16.42 -8.44 4.18
N TRP A 65 -17.62 -7.88 4.04
CA TRP A 65 -18.84 -8.41 4.65
C TRP A 65 -19.78 -9.05 3.62
N PRO A 66 -20.31 -10.27 3.86
CA PRO A 66 -21.14 -10.96 2.87
C PRO A 66 -22.44 -10.23 2.50
N LYS A 67 -23.05 -9.53 3.46
CA LYS A 67 -24.25 -8.71 3.24
C LYS A 67 -23.80 -7.33 2.81
N ASP A 68 -24.03 -7.00 1.55
CA ASP A 68 -23.52 -5.80 0.91
C ASP A 68 -24.50 -5.26 -0.15
N ASN A 69 -24.09 -4.20 -0.82
CA ASN A 69 -24.79 -3.58 -1.93
C ASN A 69 -24.08 -3.83 -3.27
N THR A 70 -23.29 -4.91 -3.39
CA THR A 70 -22.42 -5.15 -4.57
C THR A 70 -23.23 -5.23 -5.87
N ASP A 71 -24.41 -5.85 -5.86
CA ASP A 71 -25.25 -5.99 -7.05
C ASP A 71 -25.72 -4.62 -7.57
N GLU A 72 -26.21 -3.76 -6.67
CA GLU A 72 -26.63 -2.39 -7.00
C GLU A 72 -25.43 -1.52 -7.46
N ILE A 73 -24.27 -1.69 -6.82
CA ILE A 73 -23.02 -1.03 -7.24
C ILE A 73 -22.66 -1.44 -8.67
N ILE A 74 -22.73 -2.73 -9.02
CA ILE A 74 -22.46 -3.22 -10.38
C ILE A 74 -23.43 -2.58 -11.38
N GLU A 75 -24.73 -2.57 -11.09
CA GLU A 75 -25.74 -1.95 -11.95
C GLU A 75 -25.46 -0.46 -12.20
N ILE A 76 -25.06 0.28 -11.15
CA ILE A 76 -24.68 1.68 -11.28
C ILE A 76 -23.44 1.81 -12.17
N LEU A 77 -22.38 1.06 -11.89
CA LEU A 77 -21.14 1.14 -12.67
C LEU A 77 -21.38 0.82 -14.14
N ASP A 78 -22.20 -0.18 -14.45
CA ASP A 78 -22.60 -0.52 -15.82
C ASP A 78 -23.42 0.57 -16.49
N LYS A 79 -24.42 1.13 -15.79
CA LYS A 79 -25.25 2.24 -16.30
C LYS A 79 -24.40 3.42 -16.74
N TYR A 80 -23.32 3.70 -16.00
CA TYR A 80 -22.38 4.75 -16.35
C TYR A 80 -21.19 4.26 -17.17
N ASN A 81 -21.09 3.00 -17.57
CA ASN A 81 -19.94 2.45 -18.29
C ASN A 81 -18.60 2.81 -17.60
N VAL A 82 -18.52 2.60 -16.30
CA VAL A 82 -17.35 2.85 -15.45
C VAL A 82 -16.79 1.51 -14.96
N LYS A 83 -15.47 1.38 -14.95
CA LYS A 83 -14.78 0.28 -14.28
C LYS A 83 -14.20 0.77 -12.95
N ALA A 84 -14.09 -0.16 -12.02
CA ALA A 84 -13.67 0.07 -10.64
C ALA A 84 -12.80 -1.10 -10.18
N THR A 85 -12.07 -0.90 -9.09
CA THR A 85 -11.22 -1.95 -8.49
C THR A 85 -11.81 -2.40 -7.16
N PHE A 86 -12.02 -3.71 -6.99
CA PHE A 86 -12.59 -4.29 -5.78
C PHE A 86 -11.52 -5.08 -5.01
N PHE A 87 -11.18 -4.65 -3.80
CA PHE A 87 -10.28 -5.36 -2.90
C PHE A 87 -11.11 -6.29 -2.01
N LEU A 88 -11.00 -7.59 -2.27
CA LEU A 88 -11.88 -8.59 -1.70
C LEU A 88 -11.22 -9.31 -0.53
N VAL A 89 -12.01 -9.65 0.50
CA VAL A 89 -11.59 -10.60 1.55
C VAL A 89 -12.03 -12.02 1.18
N GLY A 90 -11.26 -13.03 1.59
CA GLY A 90 -11.58 -14.44 1.30
C GLY A 90 -12.93 -14.91 1.81
N THR A 91 -13.35 -14.46 2.99
CA THR A 91 -14.69 -14.73 3.52
C THR A 91 -15.79 -14.15 2.64
N TRP A 92 -15.59 -12.97 2.05
CA TRP A 92 -16.52 -12.39 1.10
C TRP A 92 -16.64 -13.25 -0.17
N VAL A 93 -15.50 -13.70 -0.71
CA VAL A 93 -15.43 -14.56 -1.89
C VAL A 93 -16.15 -15.89 -1.66
N ASP A 94 -16.00 -16.49 -0.48
CA ASP A 94 -16.66 -17.76 -0.15
C ASP A 94 -18.19 -17.66 -0.16
N HIS A 95 -18.74 -16.51 0.26
CA HIS A 95 -20.19 -16.29 0.31
C HIS A 95 -20.76 -15.73 -1.00
N ASN A 96 -19.94 -15.04 -1.81
CA ASN A 96 -20.38 -14.34 -3.02
C ASN A 96 -19.62 -14.77 -4.29
N PRO A 97 -19.45 -16.08 -4.58
CA PRO A 97 -18.67 -16.53 -5.74
C PRO A 97 -19.27 -16.06 -7.08
N GLU A 98 -20.61 -16.03 -7.18
CA GLU A 98 -21.30 -15.53 -8.37
C GLU A 98 -21.10 -14.02 -8.58
N LYS A 99 -21.08 -13.22 -7.51
CA LYS A 99 -20.80 -11.79 -7.61
C LYS A 99 -19.37 -11.54 -8.06
N LEU A 100 -18.39 -12.29 -7.54
CA LEU A 100 -17.01 -12.23 -8.02
C LEU A 100 -16.93 -12.53 -9.52
N LYS A 101 -17.61 -13.59 -9.96
CA LYS A 101 -17.65 -13.95 -11.38
C LYS A 101 -18.22 -12.80 -12.23
N ILE A 102 -19.33 -12.20 -11.81
CA ILE A 102 -19.96 -11.06 -12.50
C ILE A 102 -19.01 -9.85 -12.52
N LEU A 103 -18.36 -9.51 -11.41
CA LEU A 103 -17.39 -8.42 -11.34
C LEU A 103 -16.27 -8.62 -12.37
N HIS A 104 -15.73 -9.84 -12.44
CA HIS A 104 -14.67 -10.18 -13.38
C HIS A 104 -15.14 -10.16 -14.84
N GLU A 105 -16.28 -10.78 -15.16
CA GLU A 105 -16.85 -10.82 -16.52
C GLU A 105 -17.22 -9.43 -17.04
N LYS A 106 -17.64 -8.53 -16.15
CA LYS A 106 -17.89 -7.12 -16.47
C LYS A 106 -16.61 -6.30 -16.56
N GLY A 107 -15.43 -6.88 -16.35
CA GLY A 107 -14.14 -6.19 -16.50
C GLY A 107 -13.81 -5.23 -15.37
N HIS A 108 -14.40 -5.41 -14.18
CA HIS A 108 -13.88 -4.76 -12.98
C HIS A 108 -12.57 -5.43 -12.56
N GLU A 109 -11.67 -4.63 -11.98
CA GLU A 109 -10.40 -5.16 -11.49
C GLU A 109 -10.58 -5.76 -10.11
N ILE A 110 -9.95 -6.92 -9.87
CA ILE A 110 -9.98 -7.62 -8.58
C ILE A 110 -8.61 -7.48 -7.90
N GLY A 111 -8.62 -6.91 -6.70
CA GLY A 111 -7.49 -6.79 -5.79
C GLY A 111 -7.60 -7.71 -4.58
N ASN A 112 -6.46 -7.99 -3.95
CA ASN A 112 -6.37 -8.84 -2.77
C ASN A 112 -6.45 -8.00 -1.48
N HIS A 113 -7.35 -8.37 -0.56
CA HIS A 113 -7.50 -7.73 0.75
C HIS A 113 -7.30 -8.73 1.91
N THR A 114 -6.42 -9.72 1.71
CA THR A 114 -6.20 -10.89 2.60
C THR A 114 -7.38 -11.87 2.65
N ASN A 115 -7.13 -13.10 3.08
CA ASN A 115 -8.15 -14.13 3.12
C ASN A 115 -9.08 -13.99 4.36
N THR A 116 -8.54 -13.55 5.50
CA THR A 116 -9.24 -13.52 6.79
C THR A 116 -9.35 -12.13 7.42
N HIS A 117 -8.77 -11.09 6.82
CA HIS A 117 -8.70 -9.74 7.38
C HIS A 117 -8.02 -9.71 8.79
N PRO A 118 -6.78 -10.20 8.92
CA PRO A 118 -6.09 -10.31 10.21
C PRO A 118 -5.64 -8.94 10.77
N ASP A 119 -5.21 -8.91 12.03
CA ASP A 119 -4.49 -7.76 12.59
C ASP A 119 -3.10 -7.65 11.97
N MET A 120 -2.93 -6.66 11.10
CA MET A 120 -1.69 -6.42 10.38
C MET A 120 -0.56 -5.92 11.29
N ASN A 121 -0.81 -5.46 12.52
CA ASN A 121 0.28 -5.04 13.41
C ASN A 121 1.14 -6.22 13.88
N SER A 122 0.55 -7.40 14.01
CA SER A 122 1.19 -8.60 14.55
C SER A 122 1.50 -9.68 13.51
N ILE A 123 1.14 -9.46 12.24
CA ILE A 123 1.27 -10.49 11.20
C ILE A 123 2.74 -10.75 10.84
N SER A 124 3.14 -12.02 10.82
CA SER A 124 4.45 -12.41 10.32
C SER A 124 4.48 -12.43 8.78
N ARG A 125 5.69 -12.36 8.20
CA ARG A 125 5.89 -12.53 6.74
C ARG A 125 5.26 -13.83 6.22
N SER A 126 5.45 -14.94 6.93
CA SER A 126 4.91 -16.24 6.53
C SER A 126 3.39 -16.30 6.58
N GLU A 127 2.77 -15.66 7.56
CA GLU A 127 1.30 -15.60 7.65
C GLU A 127 0.72 -14.71 6.56
N LEU A 128 1.33 -13.54 6.30
CA LEU A 128 0.91 -12.66 5.23
C LEU A 128 0.98 -13.33 3.85
N LEU A 129 2.05 -14.10 3.57
CA LEU A 129 2.15 -14.87 2.33
C LEU A 129 1.02 -15.90 2.20
N LYS A 130 0.70 -16.61 3.29
CA LYS A 130 -0.42 -17.57 3.31
C LYS A 130 -1.77 -16.89 3.09
N GLU A 131 -1.97 -15.72 3.69
CA GLU A 131 -3.19 -14.91 3.52
C GLU A 131 -3.39 -14.46 2.07
N ILE A 132 -2.31 -14.00 1.43
CA ILE A 132 -2.32 -13.60 0.02
C ILE A 132 -2.62 -14.80 -0.87
N GLU A 133 -1.87 -15.90 -0.71
CA GLU A 133 -1.98 -17.11 -1.54
C GLU A 133 -3.33 -17.80 -1.39
N ALA A 134 -3.88 -17.87 -0.17
CA ALA A 134 -5.19 -18.47 0.07
C ALA A 134 -6.30 -17.72 -0.67
N LEU A 135 -6.29 -16.38 -0.62
CA LEU A 135 -7.27 -15.58 -1.35
C LEU A 135 -7.06 -15.67 -2.87
N ASP A 136 -5.82 -15.58 -3.35
CA ASP A 136 -5.54 -15.70 -4.79
C ASP A 136 -5.99 -17.06 -5.34
N SER A 137 -5.84 -18.13 -4.58
CA SER A 137 -6.31 -19.47 -4.96
C SER A 137 -7.83 -19.50 -5.13
N LYS A 138 -8.58 -18.85 -4.22
CA LYS A 138 -10.04 -18.72 -4.32
C LYS A 138 -10.46 -17.88 -5.52
N ILE A 139 -9.83 -16.73 -5.73
CA ILE A 139 -10.12 -15.84 -6.86
C ILE A 139 -9.81 -16.54 -8.19
N LYS A 140 -8.65 -17.21 -8.29
CA LYS A 140 -8.22 -17.91 -9.50
C LYS A 140 -9.13 -19.08 -9.86
N LYS A 141 -9.71 -19.77 -8.86
CA LYS A 141 -10.68 -20.85 -9.10
C LYS A 141 -11.93 -20.36 -9.85
N ILE A 142 -12.32 -19.10 -9.65
CA ILE A 142 -13.53 -18.50 -10.23
C ILE A 142 -13.21 -17.72 -11.52
N THR A 143 -12.12 -16.96 -11.52
CA THR A 143 -11.78 -16.02 -12.60
C THR A 143 -10.71 -16.54 -13.57
N GLY A 144 -10.03 -17.64 -13.24
CA GLY A 144 -8.89 -18.16 -14.01
C GLY A 144 -7.56 -17.43 -13.79
N GLN A 145 -7.56 -16.28 -13.09
CA GLN A 145 -6.38 -15.46 -12.85
C GLN A 145 -6.22 -15.05 -11.39
N GLY A 146 -4.98 -14.81 -10.97
CA GLY A 146 -4.69 -14.21 -9.67
C GLY A 146 -4.77 -12.69 -9.70
N THR A 147 -4.51 -12.06 -8.56
CA THR A 147 -4.48 -10.59 -8.45
C THR A 147 -3.09 -10.02 -8.77
N THR A 148 -3.00 -8.71 -8.97
CA THR A 148 -1.73 -7.95 -9.10
C THR A 148 -1.65 -6.79 -8.11
N LEU A 149 -2.76 -6.48 -7.44
CA LEU A 149 -2.90 -5.41 -6.47
C LEU A 149 -3.22 -5.99 -5.10
N PHE A 150 -2.70 -5.34 -4.06
CA PHE A 150 -2.97 -5.69 -2.67
C PHE A 150 -3.26 -4.43 -1.87
N ARG A 151 -4.26 -4.47 -0.99
CA ARG A 151 -4.56 -3.40 -0.02
C ARG A 151 -4.53 -3.98 1.38
N CYS A 152 -3.87 -3.30 2.30
CA CYS A 152 -3.75 -3.79 3.67
C CYS A 152 -5.06 -3.60 4.43
N PRO A 153 -5.56 -4.63 5.14
CA PRO A 153 -6.67 -4.52 6.09
C PRO A 153 -6.55 -3.28 6.99
N SER A 154 -7.64 -2.54 7.09
CA SER A 154 -7.74 -1.28 7.87
C SER A 154 -6.68 -0.21 7.53
N GLY A 155 -5.97 -0.34 6.40
CA GLY A 155 -4.88 0.55 6.02
C GLY A 155 -3.62 0.44 6.89
N VAL A 156 -3.50 -0.63 7.69
CA VAL A 156 -2.37 -0.82 8.62
C VAL A 156 -1.23 -1.54 7.92
N TYR A 157 -0.04 -0.93 7.93
CA TYR A 157 1.17 -1.52 7.33
C TYR A 157 2.45 -1.01 7.98
N ASN A 158 3.53 -1.75 7.75
CA ASN A 158 4.91 -1.39 8.04
C ASN A 158 5.80 -1.85 6.88
N ASP A 159 7.11 -1.57 6.95
CA ASP A 159 8.05 -1.94 5.88
C ASP A 159 8.09 -3.45 5.62
N LEU A 160 7.96 -4.29 6.65
CA LEU A 160 7.92 -5.75 6.50
C LEU A 160 6.74 -6.17 5.60
N ILE A 161 5.56 -5.60 5.83
CA ILE A 161 4.34 -5.90 5.06
C ILE A 161 4.51 -5.46 3.61
N ILE A 162 4.94 -4.23 3.38
CA ILE A 162 5.11 -3.70 2.02
C ILE A 162 6.13 -4.54 1.24
N GLU A 163 7.28 -4.86 1.85
CA GLU A 163 8.30 -5.70 1.21
C GLU A 163 7.84 -7.13 0.96
N THR A 164 6.98 -7.67 1.83
CA THR A 164 6.41 -9.01 1.65
C THR A 164 5.45 -9.02 0.45
N VAL A 165 4.58 -8.02 0.34
CA VAL A 165 3.66 -7.89 -0.79
C VAL A 165 4.42 -7.64 -2.09
N GLU A 166 5.40 -6.73 -2.11
CA GLU A 166 6.25 -6.47 -3.28
C GLU A 166 6.96 -7.76 -3.76
N SER A 167 7.39 -8.63 -2.82
CA SER A 167 8.03 -9.92 -3.17
C SER A 167 7.11 -10.91 -3.89
N THR A 168 5.78 -10.67 -3.88
CA THR A 168 4.78 -11.43 -4.64
C THR A 168 4.44 -10.79 -5.99
N ASN A 169 5.24 -9.85 -6.47
CA ASN A 169 5.02 -9.07 -7.69
C ASN A 169 3.68 -8.30 -7.66
N ARG A 170 3.35 -7.70 -6.51
CA ARG A 170 2.13 -6.92 -6.30
C ARG A 170 2.44 -5.48 -6.01
N TYR A 171 1.53 -4.60 -6.41
CA TYR A 171 1.52 -3.21 -5.98
C TYR A 171 0.69 -3.09 -4.70
N CYS A 172 1.28 -2.53 -3.64
CA CYS A 172 0.53 -2.12 -2.46
C CYS A 172 -0.23 -0.84 -2.76
N ILE A 173 -1.56 -0.87 -2.65
CA ILE A 173 -2.45 0.23 -2.96
C ILE A 173 -3.15 0.71 -1.70
N GLN A 174 -3.23 2.03 -1.55
CA GLN A 174 -4.01 2.71 -0.53
C GLN A 174 -4.97 3.71 -1.20
N TRP A 175 -5.28 4.83 -0.54
CA TRP A 175 -6.22 5.84 -1.01
C TRP A 175 -5.83 7.21 -0.46
N ASP A 176 -5.89 8.25 -1.28
CA ASP A 176 -5.78 9.64 -0.83
C ASP A 176 -7.15 10.26 -0.50
N VAL A 177 -8.23 9.68 -1.03
CA VAL A 177 -9.61 10.12 -0.79
C VAL A 177 -10.41 9.01 -0.11
N ASP A 178 -10.80 9.27 1.14
CA ASP A 178 -11.68 8.38 1.92
C ASP A 178 -13.11 8.94 1.94
N SER A 179 -14.09 8.15 1.50
CA SER A 179 -15.52 8.48 1.56
C SER A 179 -16.03 8.53 3.00
N ILE A 180 -15.45 7.72 3.89
CA ILE A 180 -15.91 7.47 5.27
C ILE A 180 -17.40 7.05 5.29
N ASP A 181 -17.81 6.30 4.26
CA ASP A 181 -19.16 5.75 4.08
C ASP A 181 -19.58 4.81 5.21
N TRP A 182 -18.64 4.04 5.77
CA TRP A 182 -18.82 3.15 6.91
C TRP A 182 -19.36 3.85 8.17
N LYS A 183 -19.20 5.17 8.30
CA LYS A 183 -19.79 5.95 9.41
C LYS A 183 -21.26 6.33 9.19
N ALA A 184 -21.80 6.12 7.99
CA ALA A 184 -23.18 6.45 7.65
C ALA A 184 -23.61 7.86 8.11
N GLN A 185 -22.81 8.88 7.78
CA GLN A 185 -23.06 10.27 8.23
C GLN A 185 -24.08 11.04 7.37
N GLY A 186 -24.45 10.50 6.21
CA GLY A 186 -25.44 11.08 5.30
C GLY A 186 -24.90 11.27 3.88
N GLU A 187 -25.81 11.23 2.90
CA GLU A 187 -25.51 11.26 1.46
C GLU A 187 -24.73 12.53 1.06
N GLU A 188 -25.15 13.71 1.52
CA GLU A 188 -24.47 14.97 1.20
C GLU A 188 -23.08 15.08 1.81
N ILE A 189 -22.88 14.52 3.01
CA ILE A 189 -21.57 14.56 3.67
C ILE A 189 -20.57 13.69 2.90
N GLU A 190 -21.00 12.49 2.52
CA GLU A 190 -20.18 11.57 1.72
C GLU A 190 -19.87 12.17 0.34
N PHE A 191 -20.88 12.66 -0.39
CA PHE A 191 -20.70 13.31 -1.70
C PHE A 191 -19.72 14.48 -1.63
N ASN A 192 -19.95 15.44 -0.73
CA ASN A 192 -19.11 16.64 -0.63
C ASN A 192 -17.67 16.30 -0.21
N ARG A 193 -17.48 15.29 0.64
CA ARG A 193 -16.16 14.85 1.07
C ARG A 193 -15.36 14.31 -0.10
N VAL A 194 -15.96 13.44 -0.92
CA VAL A 194 -15.31 12.86 -2.09
C VAL A 194 -15.01 13.96 -3.10
N VAL A 195 -16.02 14.72 -3.51
CA VAL A 195 -15.87 15.79 -4.53
C VAL A 195 -14.80 16.81 -4.15
N LYS A 196 -14.78 17.27 -2.90
CA LYS A 196 -13.82 18.29 -2.44
C LYS A 196 -12.37 17.82 -2.44
N LYS A 197 -12.12 16.52 -2.20
CA LYS A 197 -10.76 15.98 -2.00
C LYS A 197 -10.16 15.39 -3.27
N THR A 198 -10.97 14.94 -4.20
CA THR A 198 -10.51 14.30 -5.43
C THR A 198 -9.81 15.29 -6.35
N LYS A 199 -8.72 14.81 -6.94
CA LYS A 199 -7.88 15.52 -7.93
C LYS A 199 -7.41 14.52 -8.99
N PRO A 200 -6.76 14.97 -10.08
CA PRO A 200 -6.11 14.06 -11.03
C PRO A 200 -5.18 13.09 -10.32
N GLY A 201 -5.32 11.80 -10.62
CA GLY A 201 -4.54 10.73 -10.02
C GLY A 201 -5.03 10.20 -8.67
N SER A 202 -6.19 10.66 -8.16
CA SER A 202 -6.72 10.17 -6.89
C SER A 202 -7.21 8.72 -6.96
N ILE A 203 -7.00 7.99 -5.86
CA ILE A 203 -7.57 6.67 -5.58
C ILE A 203 -8.58 6.86 -4.45
N ILE A 204 -9.84 6.56 -4.75
CA ILE A 204 -10.97 6.82 -3.86
C ILE A 204 -11.41 5.51 -3.20
N LEU A 205 -11.46 5.49 -1.87
CA LEU A 205 -11.98 4.37 -1.10
C LEU A 205 -13.48 4.52 -0.83
N PHE A 206 -14.20 3.44 -1.11
CA PHE A 206 -15.53 3.13 -0.59
C PHE A 206 -15.54 1.71 0.00
N HIS A 207 -16.61 1.36 0.69
CA HIS A 207 -16.94 0.00 1.08
C HIS A 207 -18.22 -0.42 0.36
N ASN A 208 -18.32 -1.70 0.00
CA ASN A 208 -19.48 -2.22 -0.71
C ASN A 208 -20.74 -2.35 0.17
N ASP A 209 -20.62 -2.17 1.49
CA ASP A 209 -21.70 -2.15 2.48
C ASP A 209 -22.03 -0.74 3.00
N GLY A 210 -21.43 0.30 2.41
CA GLY A 210 -21.70 1.70 2.76
C GLY A 210 -23.18 2.06 2.61
N ARG A 211 -23.80 2.57 3.68
CA ARG A 211 -25.26 2.82 3.75
C ARG A 211 -25.79 3.76 2.67
N TYR A 212 -24.98 4.76 2.30
CA TYR A 212 -25.38 5.83 1.38
C TYR A 212 -24.69 5.72 0.02
N THR A 213 -23.73 4.80 -0.12
CA THR A 213 -22.85 4.70 -1.28
C THR A 213 -23.60 4.47 -2.58
N THR A 214 -24.64 3.65 -2.59
CA THR A 214 -25.42 3.41 -3.83
C THR A 214 -26.21 4.64 -4.29
N LYS A 215 -26.51 5.57 -3.39
CA LYS A 215 -27.20 6.83 -3.74
C LYS A 215 -26.24 7.94 -4.14
N THR A 216 -25.05 7.97 -3.53
CA THR A 216 -24.03 9.01 -3.78
C THR A 216 -23.18 8.68 -5.00
N LEU A 217 -22.90 7.39 -5.26
CA LEU A 217 -22.04 6.94 -6.35
C LEU A 217 -22.49 7.43 -7.73
N PRO A 218 -23.79 7.35 -8.12
CA PRO A 218 -24.27 7.94 -9.38
C PRO A 218 -23.94 9.42 -9.50
N ARG A 219 -24.19 10.20 -8.44
CA ARG A 219 -23.93 11.66 -8.41
C ARG A 219 -22.44 11.96 -8.52
N ILE A 220 -21.60 11.17 -7.86
CA ILE A 220 -20.14 11.30 -7.90
C ILE A 220 -19.62 11.03 -9.33
N ILE A 221 -20.09 9.95 -9.97
CA ILE A 221 -19.72 9.61 -11.33
C ILE A 221 -20.15 10.72 -12.29
N GLU A 222 -21.39 11.18 -12.21
CA GLU A 222 -21.92 12.27 -13.04
C GLU A 222 -21.12 13.57 -12.87
N TYR A 223 -20.83 13.95 -11.63
CA TYR A 223 -20.05 15.14 -11.33
C TYR A 223 -18.68 15.08 -11.99
N PHE A 224 -17.91 14.02 -11.75
CA PHE A 224 -16.55 13.93 -12.28
C PHE A 224 -16.52 13.76 -13.80
N LYS A 225 -17.49 13.05 -14.39
CA LYS A 225 -17.64 13.01 -15.86
C LYS A 225 -17.88 14.39 -16.45
N LYS A 226 -18.76 15.19 -15.83
CA LYS A 226 -19.02 16.58 -16.23
C LYS A 226 -17.77 17.44 -16.12
N GLU A 227 -16.94 17.21 -15.10
CA GLU A 227 -15.64 17.86 -14.93
C GLU A 227 -14.54 17.32 -15.86
N GLY A 228 -14.86 16.38 -16.75
CA GLY A 228 -13.96 15.82 -17.76
C GLY A 228 -13.02 14.74 -17.24
N TYR A 229 -13.38 14.05 -16.13
CA TYR A 229 -12.64 12.92 -15.63
C TYR A 229 -13.06 11.60 -16.27
N SER A 230 -12.08 10.71 -16.44
CA SER A 230 -12.30 9.29 -16.68
C SER A 230 -12.09 8.51 -15.39
N MET A 231 -13.03 7.64 -15.06
CA MET A 231 -12.87 6.64 -14.00
C MET A 231 -12.26 5.39 -14.60
N VAL A 232 -11.08 5.02 -14.12
CA VAL A 232 -10.29 3.88 -14.60
C VAL A 232 -10.02 2.92 -13.44
N THR A 233 -9.61 1.69 -13.75
CA THR A 233 -9.11 0.76 -12.74
C THR A 233 -7.78 1.27 -12.16
N VAL A 234 -7.39 0.78 -10.99
CA VAL A 234 -6.12 1.16 -10.37
C VAL A 234 -4.94 0.77 -11.25
N SER A 235 -4.94 -0.42 -11.86
CA SER A 235 -3.86 -0.82 -12.80
C SER A 235 -3.74 0.05 -14.05
N GLU A 236 -4.82 0.73 -14.47
CA GLU A 236 -4.80 1.70 -15.57
C GLU A 236 -4.35 3.09 -15.11
N LEU A 237 -4.49 3.40 -13.81
CA LEU A 237 -4.07 4.67 -13.22
C LEU A 237 -2.59 4.70 -12.88
N ILE A 238 -2.05 3.62 -12.31
CA ILE A 238 -0.68 3.57 -11.77
C ILE A 238 0.38 3.36 -12.85
N TYR A 239 1.59 3.85 -12.59
CA TYR A 239 2.79 3.48 -13.33
C TYR A 239 3.26 2.08 -12.93
N LYS A 240 3.62 1.25 -13.91
CA LYS A 240 4.07 -0.14 -13.69
C LYS A 240 5.59 -0.29 -13.66
N SER A 241 6.31 0.70 -14.15
CA SER A 241 7.77 0.77 -14.12
C SER A 241 8.21 2.23 -13.99
N ASP A 242 9.49 2.43 -13.69
CA ASP A 242 10.14 3.74 -13.77
C ASP A 242 9.42 4.81 -12.95
N PHE A 243 9.07 4.48 -11.71
CA PHE A 243 8.45 5.42 -10.79
C PHE A 243 9.16 5.42 -9.43
N MET A 244 8.91 6.48 -8.67
CA MET A 244 9.23 6.57 -7.25
C MET A 244 7.98 6.86 -6.45
N ILE A 245 8.03 6.57 -5.15
CA ILE A 245 6.98 6.96 -4.19
C ILE A 245 7.55 8.05 -3.28
N ASP A 246 6.88 9.19 -3.22
CA ASP A 246 7.26 10.30 -2.35
C ASP A 246 6.91 10.04 -0.88
N HIS A 247 7.16 11.00 0.01
CA HIS A 247 6.88 10.85 1.44
C HIS A 247 5.38 10.85 1.80
N ASN A 248 4.50 11.19 0.86
CA ASN A 248 3.04 11.17 1.01
C ASN A 248 2.40 9.93 0.38
N GLY A 249 3.21 9.01 -0.16
CA GLY A 249 2.69 7.86 -0.90
C GLY A 249 2.23 8.20 -2.32
N LYS A 250 2.58 9.39 -2.85
CA LYS A 250 2.28 9.76 -4.22
C LYS A 250 3.28 9.09 -5.17
N GLN A 251 2.76 8.38 -6.15
CA GLN A 251 3.54 7.75 -7.21
C GLN A 251 3.93 8.78 -8.27
N ILE A 252 5.22 8.92 -8.56
CA ILE A 252 5.77 9.90 -9.49
C ILE A 252 6.58 9.16 -10.55
N TYR A 253 6.32 9.41 -11.83
CA TYR A 253 7.11 8.87 -12.92
C TYR A 253 8.54 9.46 -12.91
N ASN A 254 9.53 8.59 -12.95
CA ASN A 254 10.93 8.95 -13.11
C ASN A 254 11.15 9.32 -14.58
N LYS A 255 11.38 10.60 -14.84
CA LYS A 255 11.73 11.08 -16.19
C LYS A 255 13.11 10.62 -16.63
#